data_AF-E3HJQ4-F1
#
_entry.id   AF-E3HJQ4-F1
#
_cell.length_a   1.000
_cell.length_b   1.000
_cell.length_c   1.000
_cell.angle_alpha   90.00
_cell.angle_beta   90.00
_cell.angle_gamma   90.00
#
_symmetry.space_group_name_H-M   'P 1'
#
loop_
_entity.id
_entity.type
_entity.pdbx_description
1 polymer ?
#
loop_
_entity_poly.entity_id
_entity_poly.type
_entity_poly.pdbx_seq_one_letter_code
_entity_poly.pdbx_strand_id
1 'polypeptide(L)'
;MNASLERLAKQLDLDAKRNERLRLAFGHACALRVEHLLEEQEVVDCLAILGRYLDGAIGHEQLQQVCTQASHLANRHQGSKSIDGCGHAAVSATYAVASALAGKALRAAEYAAYAAVYGQGGYGAVSDPESFEPEFAWQAECLAALATREAESHPAP
;
A
#
# COMPACT_ATOMS: atom_id res chain seq x y z
N MET A 1 4.80 -11.44 8.42
CA MET A 1 5.80 -10.49 7.88
C MET A 1 6.48 -11.10 6.67
N ASN A 2 6.66 -10.32 5.60
CA ASN A 2 7.22 -10.78 4.33
C ASN A 2 8.74 -10.62 4.33
N ALA A 3 9.47 -11.68 4.73
CA ALA A 3 10.93 -11.65 4.85
C ALA A 3 11.65 -11.36 3.52
N SER A 4 11.08 -11.80 2.39
CA SER A 4 11.65 -11.56 1.06
C SER A 4 11.54 -10.07 0.69
N LEU A 5 10.38 -9.46 0.91
CA LEU A 5 10.16 -8.03 0.70
C LEU A 5 11.06 -7.18 1.60
N GLU A 6 11.18 -7.53 2.89
CA GLU A 6 12.05 -6.81 3.83
C GLU A 6 13.53 -6.85 3.40
N ARG A 7 14.00 -8.01 2.94
CA ARG A 7 15.37 -8.17 2.41
C ARG A 7 15.58 -7.29 1.19
N LEU A 8 14.65 -7.31 0.25
CA LEU A 8 14.72 -6.51 -0.97
C LEU A 8 14.69 -5.01 -0.67
N ALA A 9 13.80 -4.56 0.22
CA ALA A 9 13.71 -3.18 0.64
C ALA A 9 15.04 -2.68 1.27
N LYS A 10 15.71 -3.51 2.07
CA LYS A 10 17.04 -3.20 2.60
C LYS A 10 18.10 -3.11 1.51
N GLN A 11 18.11 -4.04 0.55
CA GLN A 11 19.05 -4.04 -0.57
C GLN A 11 18.91 -2.78 -1.45
N LEU A 12 17.69 -2.33 -1.66
CA LEU A 12 17.38 -1.12 -2.42
C LEU A 12 17.60 0.17 -1.62
N ASP A 13 17.89 0.07 -0.32
CA ASP A 13 17.91 1.20 0.62
C ASP A 13 16.60 2.02 0.50
N LEU A 14 15.47 1.30 0.52
CA LEU A 14 14.16 1.84 0.18
C LEU A 14 13.79 3.05 1.04
N ASP A 15 14.24 3.12 2.30
CA ASP A 15 13.98 4.22 3.23
C ASP A 15 14.81 5.49 2.97
N ALA A 16 15.80 5.44 2.07
CA ALA A 16 16.58 6.61 1.72
C ALA A 16 15.74 7.69 1.03
N LYS A 17 15.98 8.96 1.34
CA LYS A 17 15.22 10.09 0.77
C LYS A 17 15.18 10.08 -0.77
N ARG A 18 16.29 9.68 -1.42
CA ARG A 18 16.39 9.55 -2.88
C ARG A 18 15.39 8.55 -3.50
N ASN A 19 14.91 7.59 -2.71
CA ASN A 19 13.98 6.55 -3.13
C ASN A 19 12.53 6.88 -2.76
N GLU A 20 12.21 8.14 -2.43
CA GLU A 20 10.84 8.57 -2.11
C GLU A 20 9.84 8.18 -3.19
N ARG A 21 10.17 8.43 -4.46
CA ARG A 21 9.30 8.08 -5.58
C ARG A 21 9.05 6.57 -5.68
N LEU A 22 10.09 5.75 -5.53
CA LEU A 22 9.97 4.29 -5.48
C LEU A 22 9.11 3.83 -4.30
N ARG A 23 9.26 4.42 -3.10
CA ARG A 23 8.41 4.12 -1.94
C ARG A 23 6.94 4.40 -2.21
N LEU A 24 6.65 5.57 -2.77
CA LEU A 24 5.29 5.99 -3.10
C LEU A 24 4.69 5.11 -4.20
N ALA A 25 5.46 4.79 -5.25
CA ALA A 25 5.03 3.92 -6.33
C ALA A 25 4.70 2.50 -5.84
N PHE A 26 5.56 1.94 -5.00
CA PHE A 26 5.32 0.61 -4.45
C PHE A 26 4.14 0.58 -3.47
N GLY A 27 4.04 1.56 -2.57
CA GLY A 27 2.89 1.69 -1.68
C GLY A 27 1.58 1.85 -2.44
N HIS A 28 1.58 2.68 -3.50
CA HIS A 28 0.43 2.86 -4.39
C HIS A 28 0.02 1.56 -5.08
N ALA A 29 0.99 0.80 -5.64
CA ALA A 29 0.72 -0.49 -6.27
C ALA A 29 0.08 -1.48 -5.29
N CYS A 30 0.58 -1.56 -4.06
CA CYS A 30 0.01 -2.42 -3.02
C CYS A 30 -1.43 -2.00 -2.68
N ALA A 31 -1.68 -0.70 -2.53
CA ALA A 31 -3.01 -0.19 -2.20
C ALA A 31 -4.01 -0.38 -3.36
N LEU A 32 -3.59 -0.17 -4.62
CA LEU A 32 -4.41 -0.43 -5.81
C LEU A 32 -4.90 -1.88 -5.89
N ARG A 33 -4.04 -2.84 -5.51
CA ARG A 33 -4.40 -4.25 -5.53
C ARG A 33 -5.61 -4.59 -4.66
N VAL A 34 -5.84 -3.80 -3.61
CA VAL A 34 -6.96 -3.95 -2.68
C VAL A 34 -7.98 -2.81 -2.78
N GLU A 35 -7.95 -2.02 -3.84
CA GLU A 35 -8.86 -0.90 -4.07
C GLU A 35 -10.33 -1.34 -4.02
N HIS A 36 -10.63 -2.51 -4.59
CA HIS A 36 -11.97 -3.10 -4.60
C HIS A 36 -12.55 -3.43 -3.21
N LEU A 37 -11.73 -3.38 -2.17
CA LEU A 37 -12.14 -3.58 -0.76
C LEU A 37 -12.38 -2.25 -0.04
N LEU A 38 -12.11 -1.11 -0.67
CA LEU A 38 -12.39 0.21 -0.09
C LEU A 38 -13.89 0.48 -0.11
N GLU A 39 -14.44 0.88 1.03
CA GLU A 39 -15.87 1.22 1.17
C GLU A 39 -16.14 2.72 1.02
N GLU A 40 -15.20 3.56 1.48
CA GLU A 40 -15.35 5.02 1.46
C GLU A 40 -14.79 5.62 0.18
N GLN A 41 -15.64 6.29 -0.62
CA GLN A 41 -15.22 6.96 -1.86
C GLN A 41 -14.10 7.98 -1.63
N GLU A 42 -14.11 8.66 -0.48
CA GLU A 42 -13.06 9.63 -0.12
C GLU A 42 -11.66 8.98 -0.04
N VAL A 43 -11.59 7.69 0.35
CA VAL A 43 -10.33 6.94 0.41
C VAL A 43 -9.90 6.50 -1.00
N VAL A 44 -10.84 6.11 -1.85
CA VAL A 44 -10.59 5.82 -3.28
C VAL A 44 -10.04 7.06 -3.98
N ASP A 45 -10.62 8.23 -3.72
CA ASP A 45 -10.15 9.50 -4.27
C ASP A 45 -8.73 9.83 -3.78
N CYS A 46 -8.43 9.56 -2.51
CA CYS A 46 -7.08 9.71 -1.96
C CYS A 46 -6.05 8.83 -2.70
N LEU A 47 -6.41 7.59 -3.00
CA LEU A 47 -5.57 6.66 -3.75
C LEU A 47 -5.35 7.14 -5.19
N ALA A 48 -6.40 7.59 -5.86
CA ALA A 48 -6.32 8.14 -7.21
C ALA A 48 -5.41 9.38 -7.29
N ILE A 49 -5.45 10.25 -6.28
CA ILE A 49 -4.56 11.43 -6.17
C ILE A 49 -3.10 11.00 -6.06
N LEU A 50 -2.78 9.94 -5.30
CA LEU A 50 -1.41 9.40 -5.25
C LEU A 50 -0.93 8.94 -6.62
N GLY A 51 -1.78 8.25 -7.40
CA GLY A 51 -1.49 7.89 -8.79
C GLY A 51 -1.18 9.11 -9.65
N ARG A 52 -2.00 10.16 -9.57
CA ARG A 52 -1.77 11.42 -10.30
C ARG A 52 -0.47 12.11 -9.92
N TYR A 53 -0.06 12.03 -8.64
CA TYR A 53 1.23 12.56 -8.20
C TYR A 53 2.38 11.79 -8.83
N LEU A 54 2.29 10.45 -8.85
CA LEU A 54 3.28 9.60 -9.49
C LEU A 54 3.37 9.88 -10.99
N ASP A 55 2.26 10.18 -11.66
CA ASP A 55 2.24 10.57 -13.07
C ASP A 55 2.75 12.01 -13.33
N GLY A 56 3.08 12.77 -12.28
CA GLY A 56 3.54 14.16 -12.38
C GLY A 56 2.43 15.17 -12.71
N ALA A 57 1.15 14.75 -12.61
CA ALA A 57 0.00 15.58 -12.93
C ALA A 57 -0.40 16.54 -11.80
N ILE A 58 0.13 16.34 -10.59
CA ILE A 58 -0.09 17.19 -9.42
C ILE A 58 1.20 17.40 -8.63
N GLY A 59 1.25 18.47 -7.83
CA GLY A 59 2.43 18.86 -7.05
C GLY A 59 2.49 18.24 -5.64
N HIS A 60 3.62 18.45 -4.97
CA HIS A 60 3.85 17.95 -3.60
C HIS A 60 2.89 18.56 -2.55
N GLU A 61 2.45 19.81 -2.73
CA GLU A 61 1.49 20.43 -1.80
C GLU A 61 0.14 19.68 -1.77
N GLN A 62 -0.38 19.30 -2.94
CA GLN A 62 -1.60 18.51 -3.05
C GLN A 62 -1.42 17.12 -2.46
N LEU A 63 -0.24 16.51 -2.64
CA LEU A 63 0.11 15.23 -2.00
C LEU A 63 0.07 15.33 -0.46
N GLN A 64 0.60 16.41 0.12
CA GLN A 64 0.60 16.60 1.57
C GLN A 64 -0.81 16.78 2.15
N GLN A 65 -1.68 17.51 1.42
CA GLN A 65 -3.08 17.69 1.80
C GLN A 65 -3.81 16.34 1.85
N VAL A 66 -3.69 15.54 0.79
CA VAL A 66 -4.36 14.22 0.73
C VAL A 66 -3.76 13.23 1.73
N CYS A 67 -2.47 13.30 2.02
CA CYS A 67 -1.85 12.49 3.08
C CYS A 67 -2.47 12.77 4.45
N THR A 68 -2.75 14.04 4.74
CA THR A 68 -3.41 14.44 5.99
C THR A 68 -4.85 13.92 6.04
N GLN A 69 -5.60 14.05 4.93
CA GLN A 69 -6.95 13.54 4.81
C GLN A 69 -7.02 12.01 4.99
N ALA A 70 -6.19 11.24 4.27
CA ALA A 70 -6.18 9.78 4.36
C ALA A 70 -5.84 9.28 5.77
N SER A 71 -4.93 9.97 6.47
CA SER A 71 -4.64 9.69 7.88
C SER A 71 -5.87 9.91 8.76
N HIS A 72 -6.62 11.00 8.56
CA HIS A 72 -7.86 11.23 9.30
C HIS A 72 -8.93 10.18 9.01
N LEU A 73 -9.10 9.77 7.75
CA LEU A 73 -10.05 8.75 7.34
C LEU A 73 -9.72 7.39 7.99
N ALA A 74 -8.47 6.95 7.90
CA ALA A 74 -8.03 5.69 8.51
C ALA A 74 -8.26 5.65 10.04
N ASN A 75 -8.03 6.77 10.73
CA ASN A 75 -8.26 6.87 12.18
C ASN A 75 -9.74 6.94 12.58
N ARG A 76 -10.64 7.27 11.64
CA ARG A 76 -12.10 7.28 11.86
C ARG A 76 -12.76 5.96 11.49
N HIS A 77 -12.14 5.17 10.62
CA HIS A 77 -12.65 3.89 10.17
C HIS A 77 -12.61 2.86 11.31
N GLN A 78 -13.71 2.77 12.09
CA GLN A 78 -13.82 1.81 13.21
C GLN A 78 -13.92 0.35 12.75
N GLY A 79 -14.04 0.13 11.44
CA GLY A 79 -14.42 -1.16 10.88
C GLY A 79 -15.89 -1.44 11.12
N SER A 80 -16.50 -2.24 10.25
CA SER A 80 -17.82 -2.76 10.56
C SER A 80 -17.70 -3.66 11.80
N LYS A 81 -18.69 -3.61 12.71
CA LYS A 81 -18.76 -4.54 13.86
C LYS A 81 -19.04 -5.99 13.43
N SER A 82 -18.95 -6.29 12.14
CA SER A 82 -19.27 -7.60 11.59
C SER A 82 -18.14 -8.58 11.83
N ILE A 83 -18.52 -9.77 12.29
CA ILE A 83 -17.63 -10.89 12.62
C ILE A 83 -17.21 -11.63 11.33
N ASP A 84 -17.73 -11.22 10.17
CA ASP A 84 -17.51 -11.85 8.86
C ASP A 84 -16.14 -11.57 8.21
N GLY A 85 -15.29 -10.73 8.83
CA GLY A 85 -13.96 -10.39 8.32
C GLY A 85 -13.96 -9.35 7.20
N CYS A 86 -15.10 -9.09 6.55
CA CYS A 86 -15.24 -8.08 5.49
C CYS A 86 -14.95 -6.67 6.01
N GLY A 87 -15.46 -6.35 7.21
CA GLY A 87 -15.18 -5.06 7.88
C GLY A 87 -13.69 -4.84 8.19
N HIS A 88 -12.92 -5.91 8.40
CA HIS A 88 -11.47 -5.81 8.64
C HIS A 88 -10.67 -5.69 7.34
N ALA A 89 -11.18 -6.25 6.25
CA ALA A 89 -10.63 -6.04 4.91
C ALA A 89 -10.68 -4.56 4.52
N ALA A 90 -11.85 -3.92 4.68
CA ALA A 90 -12.04 -2.49 4.37
C ALA A 90 -11.17 -1.57 5.24
N VAL A 91 -11.08 -1.83 6.54
CA VAL A 91 -10.18 -1.11 7.45
C VAL A 91 -8.74 -1.25 6.99
N SER A 92 -8.29 -2.48 6.75
CA SER A 92 -6.92 -2.75 6.34
C SER A 92 -6.60 -2.08 5.00
N ALA A 93 -7.50 -2.11 4.03
CA ALA A 93 -7.35 -1.41 2.75
C ALA A 93 -7.21 0.11 2.96
N THR A 94 -8.02 0.71 3.84
CA THR A 94 -7.92 2.14 4.17
C THR A 94 -6.57 2.49 4.80
N TYR A 95 -6.09 1.66 5.73
CA TYR A 95 -4.75 1.85 6.32
C TYR A 95 -3.61 1.62 5.33
N ALA A 96 -3.81 0.77 4.31
CA ALA A 96 -2.85 0.60 3.22
C ALA A 96 -2.71 1.91 2.41
N VAL A 97 -3.82 2.55 2.04
CA VAL A 97 -3.85 3.85 1.35
C VAL A 97 -3.17 4.94 2.19
N ALA A 98 -3.54 5.07 3.46
CA ALA A 98 -2.93 6.06 4.35
C ALA A 98 -1.41 5.84 4.54
N SER A 99 -0.97 4.58 4.63
CA SER A 99 0.44 4.24 4.74
C SER A 99 1.20 4.51 3.45
N ALA A 100 0.58 4.26 2.29
CA ALA A 100 1.15 4.55 0.98
C ALA A 100 1.39 6.05 0.80
N LEU A 101 0.38 6.87 1.10
CA LEU A 101 0.47 8.34 1.05
C LEU A 101 1.53 8.92 2.01
N ALA A 102 1.71 8.29 3.17
CA ALA A 102 2.75 8.67 4.13
C ALA A 102 4.16 8.19 3.74
N GLY A 103 4.34 7.56 2.58
CA GLY A 103 5.62 6.99 2.14
C GLY A 103 6.08 5.79 2.96
N LYS A 104 5.21 5.17 3.75
CA LYS A 104 5.48 3.98 4.58
C LYS A 104 5.23 2.71 3.78
N ALA A 105 6.04 2.52 2.73
CA ALA A 105 5.96 1.45 1.75
C ALA A 105 5.69 0.05 2.33
N LEU A 106 6.53 -0.41 3.27
CA LEU A 106 6.38 -1.75 3.87
C LEU A 106 5.10 -1.90 4.69
N ARG A 107 4.69 -0.83 5.37
CA ARG A 107 3.45 -0.82 6.15
C ARG A 107 2.21 -0.84 5.24
N ALA A 108 2.28 -0.15 4.10
CA ALA A 108 1.22 -0.21 3.09
C ALA A 108 1.07 -1.63 2.53
N ALA A 109 2.18 -2.29 2.21
CA ALA A 109 2.21 -3.68 1.75
C ALA A 109 1.65 -4.65 2.80
N GLU A 110 2.02 -4.48 4.09
CA GLU A 110 1.47 -5.30 5.17
C GLU A 110 -0.05 -5.18 5.28
N TYR A 111 -0.58 -3.95 5.33
CA TYR A 111 -2.02 -3.73 5.39
C TYR A 111 -2.76 -4.22 4.15
N ALA A 112 -2.18 -4.05 2.95
CA ALA A 112 -2.74 -4.61 1.72
C ALA A 112 -2.82 -6.14 1.79
N ALA A 113 -1.82 -6.79 2.37
CA ALA A 113 -1.85 -8.24 2.52
C ALA A 113 -2.92 -8.71 3.51
N TYR A 114 -3.06 -8.05 4.66
CA TYR A 114 -4.18 -8.32 5.56
C TYR A 114 -5.52 -8.09 4.87
N ALA A 115 -5.68 -7.01 4.12
CA ALA A 115 -6.93 -6.72 3.40
C ALA A 115 -7.28 -7.83 2.42
N ALA A 116 -6.32 -8.27 1.60
CA ALA A 116 -6.51 -9.36 0.64
C ALA A 116 -6.90 -10.68 1.32
N VAL A 117 -6.19 -11.06 2.40
CA VAL A 117 -6.46 -12.32 3.11
C VAL A 117 -7.81 -12.28 3.83
N TYR A 118 -8.16 -11.17 4.48
CA TYR A 118 -9.49 -10.98 5.08
C TYR A 118 -10.59 -11.08 4.01
N GLY A 119 -10.39 -10.47 2.84
CA GLY A 119 -11.37 -10.48 1.75
C GLY A 119 -11.57 -11.86 1.11
N GLN A 120 -10.56 -12.74 1.15
CA GLN A 120 -10.61 -14.06 0.52
C GLN A 120 -11.09 -15.18 1.45
N GLY A 121 -10.79 -15.11 2.76
CA GLY A 121 -11.02 -16.23 3.67
C GLY A 121 -11.51 -15.86 5.08
N GLY A 122 -11.86 -14.59 5.30
CA GLY A 122 -12.30 -14.09 6.61
C GLY A 122 -11.24 -14.30 7.70
N TYR A 123 -11.69 -14.37 8.96
CA TYR A 123 -10.81 -14.43 10.13
C TYR A 123 -9.88 -15.66 10.19
N GLY A 124 -10.31 -16.80 9.65
CA GLY A 124 -9.55 -18.04 9.70
C GLY A 124 -8.27 -17.98 8.86
N ALA A 125 -8.34 -17.35 7.69
CA ALA A 125 -7.20 -17.24 6.76
C ALA A 125 -6.09 -16.32 7.31
N VAL A 126 -6.44 -15.30 8.09
CA VAL A 126 -5.43 -14.40 8.70
C VAL A 126 -4.57 -15.10 9.77
N SER A 127 -5.10 -16.17 10.38
CA SER A 127 -4.34 -16.97 11.35
C SER A 127 -3.43 -18.00 10.69
N ASP A 128 -3.57 -18.21 9.39
CA ASP A 128 -2.78 -19.14 8.60
C ASP A 128 -1.69 -18.37 7.81
N PRO A 129 -0.40 -18.52 8.15
CA PRO A 129 0.68 -17.87 7.42
C PRO A 129 0.71 -18.20 5.93
N GLU A 130 0.26 -19.41 5.52
CA GLU A 130 0.27 -19.83 4.12
C GLU A 130 -0.70 -18.99 3.27
N SER A 131 -1.76 -18.46 3.88
CA SER A 131 -2.73 -17.60 3.19
C SER A 131 -2.11 -16.29 2.67
N PHE A 132 -0.97 -15.86 3.22
CA PHE A 132 -0.27 -14.64 2.80
C PHE A 132 0.72 -14.86 1.65
N GLU A 133 1.10 -16.11 1.36
CA GLU A 133 2.16 -16.41 0.39
C GLU A 133 1.92 -15.83 -1.01
N PRO A 134 0.70 -15.92 -1.60
CA PRO A 134 0.46 -15.37 -2.94
C PRO A 134 0.68 -13.86 -2.97
N GLU A 135 0.26 -13.17 -1.91
CA GLU A 135 0.40 -11.73 -1.79
C GLU A 135 1.85 -11.33 -1.54
N PHE A 136 2.54 -12.06 -0.67
CA PHE A 136 3.94 -11.79 -0.37
C PHE A 136 4.86 -11.99 -1.57
N ALA A 137 4.61 -13.02 -2.39
CA ALA A 137 5.33 -13.24 -3.64
C ALA A 137 5.10 -12.06 -4.61
N TRP A 138 3.84 -11.69 -4.83
CA TRP A 138 3.50 -10.57 -5.71
C TRP A 138 4.13 -9.25 -5.26
N GLN A 139 4.13 -8.95 -3.96
CA GLN A 139 4.73 -7.72 -3.44
C GLN A 139 6.24 -7.64 -3.69
N ALA A 140 6.97 -8.75 -3.48
CA ALA A 140 8.40 -8.78 -3.73
C ALA A 140 8.73 -8.60 -5.23
N GLU A 141 7.98 -9.26 -6.10
CA GLU A 141 8.11 -9.11 -7.56
C GLU A 141 7.77 -7.70 -8.02
N CYS A 142 6.71 -7.10 -7.48
CA CYS A 142 6.28 -5.75 -7.79
C CYS A 142 7.36 -4.71 -7.42
N LEU A 143 7.92 -4.79 -6.20
CA LEU A 143 9.00 -3.89 -5.78
C LEU A 143 10.23 -4.02 -6.69
N ALA A 144 10.62 -5.25 -7.03
CA ALA A 144 11.76 -5.49 -7.92
C ALA A 144 11.52 -4.88 -9.31
N ALA A 145 10.33 -5.08 -9.88
CA ALA A 145 9.97 -4.51 -11.19
C ALA A 145 9.96 -2.98 -11.18
N LEU A 146 9.41 -2.36 -10.12
CA LEU A 146 9.40 -0.90 -9.98
C LEU A 146 10.82 -0.34 -9.82
N ALA A 147 11.67 -1.00 -9.04
CA ALA A 147 13.06 -0.57 -8.86
C ALA A 147 13.84 -0.60 -10.18
N THR A 148 13.65 -1.63 -11.01
CA THR A 148 14.25 -1.70 -12.35
C THR A 148 13.79 -0.54 -13.23
N ARG A 149 12.49 -0.26 -13.27
CA ARG A 149 11.92 0.83 -14.07
C ARG A 149 12.41 2.22 -13.62
N GLU A 150 12.53 2.44 -12.32
CA GLU A 150 13.06 3.71 -11.78
C GLU A 150 14.55 3.88 -12.14
N ALA A 151 15.34 2.82 -12.11
CA ALA A 151 16.74 2.84 -12.52
C ALA A 151 16.92 3.14 -14.03
N GLU A 152 16.03 2.60 -14.88
CA GLU A 152 16.01 2.90 -16.32
C GLU A 152 15.59 4.34 -16.62
N SER A 153 14.70 4.91 -15.80
CA SER A 153 14.18 6.27 -15.99
C SER A 153 15.17 7.35 -15.52
N HIS A 154 16.10 7.00 -14.62
CA HIS A 154 17.18 7.87 -14.13
C HIS A 154 18.51 7.12 -14.17
N PRO A 155 19.12 6.91 -15.35
CA PRO A 155 20.44 6.31 -15.43
C PRO A 155 21.44 7.20 -14.67
N ALA A 156 22.22 6.60 -13.77
CA ALA A 156 23.28 7.29 -13.07
C ALA A 156 24.25 7.93 -14.09
N PRO A 157 24.78 9.15 -13.81
CA PRO A 157 25.70 9.84 -14.71
C PRO A 157 27.03 9.09 -14.88
#